data_AF-A0AA44QM23-F1
#
_entry.id   AF-A0AA44QM23-F1
#
_cell.length_a   1.000
_cell.length_b   1.000
_cell.length_c   1.000
_cell.angle_alpha   90.00
_cell.angle_beta   90.00
_cell.angle_gamma   90.00
#
_symmetry.space_group_name_H-M   'P 1'
#
loop_
_entity.id
_entity.type
_entity.pdbx_description
1 polymer ?
#
loop_
_entity_poly.entity_id
_entity_poly.type
_entity_poly.pdbx_seq_one_letter_code
_entity_poly.pdbx_strand_id
1 'polypeptide(L)'
;MKISSSCELSSYLPLNQLVWHEECETLRLKRLTKLLEHEALRESIHVAQGAPYIILDGAHRCRAAFYLGFDSIPAHVVPMAPEQSVSGWVHVYNTRKFSSMPPLVHGEDRGSTIAILHDGDLRQEVHSKSDLASDLFYGYWDLAELLGGFDYRRSADVPAQGQSVEWVLPSWGAIAKIATNYGPLPAGITRFGSVFFKKCPRCIAEREKSIMSDPVLDRDEVKSLAVIKD
;
A
#
# COMPACT_ATOMS: atom_id res chain seq x y z
N MET A 1 -9.60 23.36 -22.07
CA MET A 1 -9.69 22.77 -20.71
C MET A 1 -8.31 22.19 -20.39
N LYS A 2 -7.47 22.95 -19.68
CA LYS A 2 -6.11 22.52 -19.35
C LYS A 2 -6.18 21.65 -18.10
N ILE A 3 -5.85 20.37 -18.24
CA ILE A 3 -5.59 19.49 -17.11
C ILE A 3 -4.29 20.01 -16.48
N SER A 4 -4.41 20.66 -15.33
CA SER A 4 -3.26 21.08 -14.52
C SER A 4 -2.54 19.81 -14.07
N SER A 5 -1.36 19.57 -14.68
CA SER A 5 -0.50 18.41 -14.45
C SER A 5 0.65 18.73 -13.49
N SER A 6 0.47 19.64 -12.55
CA SER A 6 1.46 19.91 -11.51
C SER A 6 1.05 19.20 -10.23
N CYS A 7 1.92 18.30 -9.75
CA CYS A 7 2.05 18.01 -8.33
C CYS A 7 2.46 19.34 -7.66
N GLU A 8 1.50 20.22 -7.40
CA GLU A 8 1.74 21.54 -6.83
C GLU A 8 2.26 21.38 -5.40
N LEU A 9 3.46 21.91 -5.18
CA LEU A 9 4.06 22.36 -3.92
C LEU A 9 3.96 21.40 -2.71
N SER A 10 5.13 20.97 -2.20
CA SER A 10 5.23 20.43 -0.84
C SER A 10 4.51 21.37 0.12
N SER A 11 3.35 20.94 0.60
CA SER A 11 2.49 21.73 1.48
C SER A 11 2.58 21.11 2.87
N TYR A 12 2.63 21.94 3.90
CA TYR A 12 2.49 21.45 5.27
C TYR A 12 1.00 21.20 5.52
N LEU A 13 0.62 19.94 5.67
CA LEU A 13 -0.75 19.57 5.99
C LEU A 13 -0.91 19.36 7.50
N PRO A 14 -1.98 19.88 8.11
CA PRO A 14 -2.28 19.61 9.52
C PRO A 14 -2.44 18.11 9.76
N LEU A 15 -1.73 17.57 10.76
CA LEU A 15 -1.78 16.13 11.04
C LEU A 15 -3.19 15.66 11.45
N ASN A 16 -4.00 16.54 12.04
CA ASN A 16 -5.39 16.26 12.42
C ASN A 16 -6.37 16.17 11.24
N GLN A 17 -5.96 16.54 10.02
CA GLN A 17 -6.76 16.41 8.80
C GLN A 17 -6.42 15.16 7.98
N LEU A 18 -5.41 14.39 8.42
CA LEU A 18 -4.96 13.20 7.73
C LEU A 18 -5.77 11.97 8.14
N VAL A 19 -6.08 11.12 7.18
CA VAL A 19 -6.73 9.82 7.38
C VAL A 19 -5.76 8.71 6.99
N TRP A 20 -5.63 7.73 7.87
CA TRP A 20 -4.83 6.53 7.62
C TRP A 20 -5.70 5.51 6.89
N HIS A 21 -5.26 5.08 5.71
CA HIS A 21 -5.88 3.96 5.00
C HIS A 21 -5.26 2.61 5.38
N GLU A 22 -4.09 2.61 6.03
CA GLU A 22 -3.39 1.40 6.47
C GLU A 22 -2.87 1.53 7.91
N GLU A 23 -2.82 0.40 8.59
CA GLU A 23 -2.27 0.30 9.94
C GLU A 23 -0.76 0.44 9.96
N CYS A 24 -0.24 0.91 11.10
CA CYS A 24 1.19 1.09 11.29
C CYS A 24 1.80 -0.07 12.08
N GLU A 25 2.65 -0.87 11.43
CA GLU A 25 3.48 -1.88 12.11
C GLU A 25 4.22 -1.32 13.35
N THR A 26 3.96 -1.89 14.52
CA THR A 26 4.44 -1.37 15.82
C THR A 26 5.96 -1.23 15.89
N LEU A 27 6.73 -2.23 15.45
CA LEU A 27 8.20 -2.19 15.54
C LEU A 27 8.80 -1.16 14.59
N ARG A 28 8.23 -0.99 13.39
CA ARG A 28 8.67 0.04 12.44
C ARG A 28 8.35 1.43 12.98
N LEU A 29 7.16 1.61 13.55
CA LEU A 29 6.74 2.87 14.17
C LEU A 29 7.65 3.25 15.35
N LYS A 30 7.96 2.33 16.26
CA LYS A 30 8.88 2.57 17.38
C LYS A 30 10.27 3.03 16.91
N ARG A 31 10.83 2.36 15.91
CA ARG A 31 12.13 2.73 15.34
C ARG A 31 12.10 4.12 14.70
N LEU A 32 11.07 4.40 13.93
CA LEU A 32 10.93 5.68 13.24
C LEU A 32 10.68 6.85 14.20
N THR A 33 9.90 6.64 15.26
CA THR A 33 9.66 7.64 16.31
C THR A 33 10.98 8.04 16.96
N LYS A 34 11.80 7.07 17.39
CA LYS A 34 13.13 7.34 17.96
C LYS A 34 14.06 8.07 17.01
N LEU A 35 13.99 7.78 15.71
CA LEU A 35 14.80 8.48 14.71
C LEU A 35 14.37 9.95 14.59
N LEU A 36 13.06 10.21 14.57
CA LEU A 36 12.51 11.57 14.47
C LEU A 36 12.65 12.41 15.74
N GLU A 37 12.97 11.81 16.89
CA GLU A 37 13.35 12.56 18.10
C GLU A 37 14.66 13.33 17.92
N HIS A 38 15.54 12.86 17.03
CA HIS A 38 16.88 13.40 16.84
C HIS A 38 17.13 13.96 15.44
N GLU A 39 16.28 13.63 14.48
CA GLU A 39 16.43 14.01 13.08
C GLU A 39 15.17 14.69 12.54
N ALA A 40 15.36 15.67 11.65
CA ALA A 40 14.25 16.24 10.90
C ALA A 40 13.67 15.22 9.92
N LEU A 41 12.37 15.32 9.65
CA LEU A 41 11.72 14.51 8.63
C LEU A 41 12.35 14.79 7.26
N ARG A 42 13.07 13.81 6.71
CA ARG A 42 13.82 13.98 5.45
C ARG A 42 12.94 13.92 4.20
N GLU A 43 11.83 13.17 4.28
CA GLU A 43 10.96 12.85 3.16
C GLU A 43 9.53 13.31 3.43
N SER A 44 8.96 14.05 2.47
CA SER A 44 7.54 14.37 2.48
C SER A 44 6.69 13.12 2.40
N ILE A 45 5.51 13.16 2.99
CA ILE A 45 4.49 12.12 2.81
C ILE A 45 3.77 12.30 1.48
N HIS A 46 3.05 11.29 1.03
CA HIS A 46 2.12 11.41 -0.09
C HIS A 46 0.70 11.27 0.42
N VAL A 47 -0.20 12.14 -0.03
CA VAL A 47 -1.62 12.08 0.29
C VAL A 47 -2.45 12.21 -0.97
N ALA A 48 -3.65 11.63 -0.98
CA ALA A 48 -4.59 11.82 -2.07
C ALA A 48 -5.19 13.23 -2.00
N GLN A 49 -5.41 13.83 -3.17
CA GLN A 49 -6.15 15.07 -3.30
C GLN A 49 -7.61 14.86 -2.88
N GLY A 50 -8.12 15.73 -2.00
CA GLY A 50 -9.50 15.71 -1.53
C GLY A 50 -9.59 16.03 -0.04
N ALA A 51 -10.82 16.09 0.45
CA ALA A 51 -11.11 16.15 1.88
C ALA A 51 -11.97 14.92 2.24
N PRO A 52 -11.53 14.07 3.19
CA PRO A 52 -10.28 14.16 3.95
C PRO A 52 -9.02 13.85 3.12
N TYR A 53 -7.85 14.29 3.59
CA TYR A 53 -6.56 13.93 2.99
C TYR A 53 -6.16 12.53 3.45
N ILE A 54 -6.28 11.54 2.57
CA ILE A 54 -5.92 10.15 2.89
C ILE A 54 -4.45 9.93 2.54
N ILE A 55 -3.69 9.41 3.50
CA ILE A 55 -2.27 9.11 3.31
C ILE A 55 -2.14 8.00 2.25
N LEU A 56 -1.20 8.13 1.32
CA LEU A 56 -0.89 7.12 0.30
C LEU A 56 0.46 6.45 0.54
N ASP A 57 1.41 7.23 1.09
CA ASP A 57 2.72 6.76 1.53
C ASP A 57 3.23 7.61 2.69
N GLY A 58 3.93 6.97 3.63
CA GLY A 58 4.42 7.61 4.84
C GLY A 58 3.46 7.51 6.03
N ALA A 59 2.60 6.50 6.10
CA ALA A 59 1.71 6.26 7.25
C ALA A 59 2.48 6.23 8.59
N HIS A 60 3.61 5.50 8.64
CA HIS A 60 4.49 5.47 9.81
C HIS A 60 5.11 6.84 10.11
N ARG A 61 5.52 7.60 9.08
CA ARG A 61 6.08 8.96 9.23
C ARG A 61 5.05 9.90 9.87
N CYS A 62 3.81 9.88 9.38
CA CYS A 62 2.70 10.65 9.95
C CYS A 62 2.44 10.27 11.40
N ARG A 63 2.36 8.96 11.69
CA ARG A 63 2.03 8.48 13.04
C ARG A 63 3.13 8.80 14.05
N ALA A 64 4.39 8.67 13.65
CA ALA A 64 5.53 9.04 14.47
C ALA A 64 5.55 10.56 14.75
N ALA A 65 5.36 11.39 13.73
CA ALA A 65 5.27 12.84 13.89
C ALA A 65 4.11 13.25 14.82
N PHE A 66 2.96 12.58 14.69
CA PHE A 66 1.81 12.78 15.59
C PHE A 66 2.16 12.46 17.05
N TYR A 67 2.84 11.34 17.32
CA TYR A 67 3.27 10.99 18.68
C TYR A 67 4.31 11.95 19.27
N LEU A 68 5.10 12.62 18.43
CA LEU A 68 6.06 13.64 18.84
C LEU A 68 5.44 15.04 18.96
N GLY A 69 4.12 15.18 18.74
CA GLY A 69 3.41 16.44 18.94
C GLY A 69 3.59 17.46 17.80
N PHE A 70 3.87 17.00 16.59
CA PHE A 70 3.94 17.89 15.43
C PHE A 70 2.53 18.41 15.10
N ASP A 71 2.41 19.66 14.69
CA ASP A 71 1.12 20.21 14.25
C ASP A 71 0.82 19.87 12.78
N SER A 72 1.87 19.80 11.97
CA SER A 72 1.79 19.60 10.53
C SER A 72 2.97 18.81 9.99
N ILE A 73 2.82 18.27 8.78
CA ILE A 73 3.83 17.45 8.12
C ILE A 73 3.95 17.84 6.65
N PRO A 74 5.18 17.91 6.08
CA PRO A 74 5.33 18.18 4.66
C PRO A 74 4.75 17.03 3.85
N ALA A 75 3.87 17.38 2.89
CA ALA A 75 3.12 16.43 2.10
C ALA A 75 3.10 16.84 0.62
N HIS A 76 3.08 15.83 -0.24
CA HIS A 76 2.76 15.95 -1.65
C HIS A 76 1.32 15.48 -1.89
N VAL A 77 0.52 16.35 -2.48
CA VAL A 77 -0.87 16.06 -2.83
C VAL A 77 -0.92 15.42 -4.22
N VAL A 78 -1.47 14.22 -4.30
CA VAL A 78 -1.51 13.40 -5.51
C VAL A 78 -2.94 13.29 -6.03
N PRO A 79 -3.21 13.65 -7.30
CA PRO A 79 -4.53 13.47 -7.89
C PRO A 79 -4.82 11.97 -8.12
N MET A 80 -5.91 11.50 -7.53
CA MET A 80 -6.35 10.10 -7.57
C MET A 80 -7.80 10.03 -8.04
N ALA A 81 -8.03 9.42 -9.20
CA ALA A 81 -9.39 9.18 -9.69
C ALA A 81 -10.04 8.02 -8.92
N PRO A 82 -11.35 8.06 -8.61
CA PRO A 82 -12.03 6.99 -7.87
C PRO A 82 -11.88 5.57 -8.46
N GLU A 83 -11.79 5.47 -9.78
CA GLU A 83 -11.65 4.25 -10.56
C GLU A 83 -10.20 3.76 -10.68
N GLN A 84 -9.22 4.54 -10.18
CA GLN A 84 -7.80 4.21 -10.26
C GLN A 84 -7.53 2.86 -9.58
N SER A 85 -6.98 1.92 -10.35
CA SER A 85 -6.50 0.65 -9.80
C SER A 85 -5.31 0.87 -8.87
N VAL A 86 -5.33 0.15 -7.74
CA VAL A 86 -4.24 0.12 -6.77
C VAL A 86 -3.71 -1.30 -6.72
N SER A 87 -2.40 -1.48 -6.85
CA SER A 87 -1.80 -2.81 -6.70
C SER A 87 -1.75 -3.18 -5.22
N GLY A 88 -1.97 -4.46 -4.91
CA GLY A 88 -1.55 -5.02 -3.63
C GLY A 88 -0.08 -5.42 -3.64
N TRP A 89 0.48 -5.65 -2.45
CA TRP A 89 1.73 -6.37 -2.31
C TRP A 89 1.48 -7.88 -2.43
N VAL A 90 2.54 -8.63 -2.77
CA VAL A 90 2.59 -10.07 -2.54
C VAL A 90 3.32 -10.32 -1.23
N HIS A 91 2.73 -11.06 -0.29
CA HIS A 91 3.38 -11.52 0.92
C HIS A 91 3.91 -12.92 0.68
N VAL A 92 5.23 -13.09 0.69
CA VAL A 92 5.91 -14.37 0.47
C VAL A 92 6.35 -14.94 1.82
N TYR A 93 5.88 -16.14 2.13
CA TYR A 93 6.11 -16.79 3.41
C TYR A 93 7.23 -17.82 3.31
N ASN A 94 8.05 -17.89 4.37
CA ASN A 94 9.16 -18.84 4.44
C ASN A 94 8.72 -20.24 4.92
N THR A 95 7.45 -20.42 5.27
CA THR A 95 6.92 -21.69 5.79
C THR A 95 5.90 -22.30 4.83
N ARG A 96 5.81 -23.63 4.79
CA ARG A 96 4.79 -24.37 4.02
C ARG A 96 3.64 -24.79 4.95
N LYS A 97 2.60 -23.96 5.12
CA LYS A 97 1.46 -24.24 6.02
C LYS A 97 0.06 -23.91 5.50
N PHE A 98 -0.11 -23.38 4.28
CA PHE A 98 -1.44 -23.16 3.70
C PHE A 98 -2.33 -24.42 3.60
N SER A 99 -1.77 -25.63 3.72
CA SER A 99 -2.51 -26.90 3.79
C SER A 99 -3.52 -27.00 4.94
N SER A 100 -3.50 -26.06 5.89
CA SER A 100 -4.40 -26.02 7.05
C SER A 100 -5.23 -24.74 7.14
N MET A 101 -5.12 -23.81 6.17
CA MET A 101 -5.92 -22.60 6.22
C MET A 101 -7.38 -22.95 5.96
N PRO A 102 -8.30 -22.63 6.91
CA PRO A 102 -9.71 -22.79 6.66
C PRO A 102 -10.07 -21.95 5.43
N PRO A 103 -10.93 -22.46 4.54
CA PRO A 103 -11.42 -21.69 3.41
C PRO A 103 -12.13 -20.47 3.96
N LEU A 104 -11.49 -19.30 3.83
CA LEU A 104 -12.12 -18.02 4.08
C LEU A 104 -13.17 -17.84 2.97
N VAL A 105 -14.40 -18.20 3.35
CA VAL A 105 -15.65 -18.16 2.58
C VAL A 105 -15.87 -19.34 1.61
N HIS A 106 -16.73 -20.27 2.05
CA HIS A 106 -17.50 -21.18 1.19
C HIS A 106 -18.93 -20.66 1.05
N GLY A 107 -19.36 -20.32 -0.16
CA GLY A 107 -20.74 -19.91 -0.44
C GLY A 107 -20.95 -19.47 -1.89
N GLU A 108 -22.21 -19.49 -2.32
CA GLU A 108 -22.67 -19.05 -3.66
C GLU A 108 -22.81 -17.53 -3.77
N ASP A 109 -22.95 -16.82 -2.64
CA ASP A 109 -22.90 -15.35 -2.56
C ASP A 109 -21.45 -14.88 -2.37
N ARG A 110 -20.73 -14.68 -3.47
CA ARG A 110 -19.33 -14.20 -3.45
C ARG A 110 -19.25 -12.74 -3.85
N GLY A 111 -18.64 -11.92 -2.99
CA GLY A 111 -18.17 -10.59 -3.36
C GLY A 111 -16.84 -10.65 -4.13
N SER A 112 -16.22 -9.49 -4.27
CA SER A 112 -14.92 -9.32 -4.93
C SER A 112 -13.84 -10.19 -4.29
N THR A 113 -12.92 -10.68 -5.13
CA THR A 113 -11.67 -11.33 -4.70
C THR A 113 -10.81 -10.32 -3.95
N ILE A 114 -10.41 -10.67 -2.73
CA ILE A 114 -9.57 -9.82 -1.85
C ILE A 114 -8.13 -10.33 -1.77
N ALA A 115 -7.91 -11.60 -2.10
CA ALA A 115 -6.57 -12.17 -2.20
C ALA A 115 -6.55 -13.44 -3.06
N ILE A 116 -5.35 -13.81 -3.50
CA ILE A 116 -5.07 -15.08 -4.14
C ILE A 116 -3.95 -15.76 -3.35
N LEU A 117 -4.22 -16.96 -2.86
CA LEU A 117 -3.24 -17.81 -2.19
C LEU A 117 -2.54 -18.67 -3.23
N HIS A 118 -1.20 -18.69 -3.17
CA HIS A 118 -0.34 -19.47 -4.04
C HIS A 118 0.48 -20.45 -3.21
N ASP A 119 0.51 -21.73 -3.59
CA ASP A 119 1.39 -22.77 -3.04
C ASP A 119 1.91 -23.70 -4.15
N GLY A 120 3.07 -23.37 -4.71
CA GLY A 120 3.53 -24.01 -5.95
C GLY A 120 2.53 -23.77 -7.09
N ASP A 121 1.97 -24.84 -7.65
CA ASP A 121 0.98 -24.75 -8.72
C ASP A 121 -0.46 -24.51 -8.22
N LEU A 122 -0.69 -24.58 -6.90
CA LEU A 122 -2.00 -24.31 -6.32
C LEU A 122 -2.28 -22.81 -6.35
N ARG A 123 -3.43 -22.43 -6.91
CA ARG A 123 -3.97 -21.07 -6.88
C ARG A 123 -5.39 -21.10 -6.32
N GLN A 124 -5.61 -20.42 -5.20
CA GLN A 124 -6.92 -20.34 -4.55
C GLN A 124 -7.32 -18.88 -4.33
N GLU A 125 -8.50 -18.50 -4.83
CA GLU A 125 -9.06 -17.17 -4.60
C GLU A 125 -9.77 -17.10 -3.25
N VAL A 126 -9.57 -15.98 -2.56
CA VAL A 126 -10.27 -15.62 -1.32
C VAL A 126 -11.18 -14.45 -1.64
N HIS A 127 -12.46 -14.61 -1.32
CA HIS A 127 -13.49 -13.62 -1.64
C HIS A 127 -14.01 -12.97 -0.36
N SER A 128 -14.40 -11.70 -0.49
CA SER A 128 -15.25 -11.05 0.50
C SER A 128 -16.67 -11.63 0.47
N LYS A 129 -17.44 -11.38 1.54
CA LYS A 129 -18.84 -11.79 1.63
C LYS A 129 -19.73 -11.07 0.60
N SER A 130 -19.45 -9.81 0.30
CA SER A 130 -20.13 -9.00 -0.71
C SER A 130 -19.25 -7.83 -1.13
N ASP A 131 -19.68 -7.05 -2.14
CA ASP A 131 -18.98 -5.84 -2.58
C ASP A 131 -19.24 -4.60 -1.68
N LEU A 132 -19.93 -4.78 -0.55
CA LEU A 132 -20.09 -3.71 0.43
C LEU A 132 -18.74 -3.36 1.07
N ALA A 133 -18.50 -2.06 1.28
CA ALA A 133 -17.24 -1.57 1.85
C ALA A 133 -16.94 -2.15 3.26
N SER A 134 -17.97 -2.41 4.07
CA SER A 134 -17.83 -3.09 5.36
C SER A 134 -17.29 -4.51 5.20
N ASP A 135 -17.84 -5.26 4.24
CA ASP A 135 -17.53 -6.67 4.05
C ASP A 135 -16.14 -6.84 3.44
N LEU A 136 -15.72 -5.90 2.59
CA LEU A 136 -14.34 -5.80 2.13
C LEU A 136 -13.39 -5.49 3.31
N PHE A 137 -13.70 -4.48 4.13
CA PHE A 137 -12.89 -4.10 5.29
C PHE A 137 -12.67 -5.28 6.24
N TYR A 138 -13.74 -5.94 6.67
CA TYR A 138 -13.64 -7.10 7.56
C TYR A 138 -12.96 -8.28 6.87
N GLY A 139 -13.24 -8.53 5.58
CA GLY A 139 -12.58 -9.60 4.83
C GLY A 139 -11.06 -9.45 4.78
N TYR A 140 -10.54 -8.24 4.59
CA TYR A 140 -9.10 -7.99 4.64
C TYR A 140 -8.52 -8.25 6.02
N TRP A 141 -9.20 -7.79 7.08
CA TRP A 141 -8.76 -7.98 8.45
C TRP A 141 -8.80 -9.45 8.87
N ASP A 142 -9.89 -10.17 8.61
CA ASP A 142 -10.03 -11.59 8.92
C ASP A 142 -8.91 -12.42 8.28
N LEU A 143 -8.60 -12.15 6.99
CA LEU A 143 -7.49 -12.81 6.30
C LEU A 143 -6.13 -12.42 6.88
N ALA A 144 -5.90 -11.14 7.16
CA ALA A 144 -4.64 -10.67 7.73
C ALA A 144 -4.39 -11.23 9.14
N GLU A 145 -5.43 -11.36 9.96
CA GLU A 145 -5.37 -11.97 11.29
C GLU A 145 -5.12 -13.47 11.21
N LEU A 146 -5.75 -14.18 10.27
CA LEU A 146 -5.48 -15.60 10.02
C LEU A 146 -4.02 -15.84 9.58
N LEU A 147 -3.46 -14.89 8.82
CA LEU A 147 -2.04 -14.86 8.42
C LEU A 147 -1.12 -14.30 9.54
N GLY A 148 -1.71 -13.81 10.63
CA GLY A 148 -1.00 -13.20 11.74
C GLY A 148 -0.02 -14.18 12.39
N GLY A 149 1.21 -13.71 12.64
CA GLY A 149 2.26 -14.49 13.28
C GLY A 149 3.14 -15.31 12.34
N PHE A 150 2.85 -15.31 11.03
CA PHE A 150 3.78 -15.83 10.03
C PHE A 150 4.73 -14.73 9.53
N ASP A 151 6.03 -15.00 9.54
CA ASP A 151 7.00 -14.11 8.93
C ASP A 151 6.86 -14.15 7.40
N TYR A 152 6.72 -12.96 6.82
CA TYR A 152 6.70 -12.76 5.37
C TYR A 152 7.68 -11.69 4.93
N ARG A 153 8.09 -11.79 3.67
CA ARG A 153 8.70 -10.69 2.92
C ARG A 153 7.70 -10.16 1.90
N ARG A 154 7.74 -8.85 1.63
CA ARG A 154 6.94 -8.27 0.54
C ARG A 154 7.65 -8.43 -0.80
N SER A 155 6.88 -8.74 -1.83
CA SER A 155 7.33 -8.89 -3.21
C SER A 155 6.39 -8.13 -4.13
N ALA A 156 6.93 -7.61 -5.23
CA ALA A 156 6.13 -6.98 -6.25
C ALA A 156 5.36 -8.01 -7.11
N ASP A 157 5.94 -9.19 -7.24
CA ASP A 157 5.49 -10.28 -8.11
C ASP A 157 5.30 -11.57 -7.31
N VAL A 158 4.43 -12.43 -7.82
CA VAL A 158 4.20 -13.77 -7.28
C VAL A 158 5.43 -14.64 -7.61
N PRO A 159 6.11 -15.21 -6.60
CA PRO A 159 7.24 -16.08 -6.84
C PRO A 159 6.79 -17.38 -7.52
N ALA A 160 7.64 -17.94 -8.40
CA ALA A 160 7.36 -19.21 -9.07
C ALA A 160 7.29 -20.43 -8.12
N GLN A 161 7.83 -20.30 -6.91
CA GLN A 161 7.87 -21.38 -5.92
C GLN A 161 7.62 -20.84 -4.51
N GLY A 162 7.10 -21.71 -3.65
CA GLY A 162 6.82 -21.41 -2.25
C GLY A 162 5.40 -20.92 -2.04
N GLN A 163 5.16 -20.42 -0.83
CA GLN A 163 3.85 -19.96 -0.40
C GLN A 163 3.79 -18.44 -0.44
N SER A 164 2.76 -17.90 -1.09
CA SER A 164 2.51 -16.47 -1.09
C SER A 164 1.04 -16.09 -1.10
N VAL A 165 0.75 -14.88 -0.63
CA VAL A 165 -0.57 -14.23 -0.69
C VAL A 165 -0.42 -13.01 -1.57
N GLU A 166 -1.10 -13.02 -2.71
CA GLU A 166 -1.26 -11.84 -3.56
C GLU A 166 -2.50 -11.09 -3.10
N TRP A 167 -2.33 -9.89 -2.56
CA TRP A 167 -3.46 -9.06 -2.15
C TRP A 167 -4.11 -8.41 -3.38
N VAL A 168 -5.41 -8.63 -3.54
CA VAL A 168 -6.21 -8.02 -4.62
C VAL A 168 -6.99 -6.88 -3.99
N LEU A 169 -6.81 -5.66 -4.50
CA LEU A 169 -7.42 -4.46 -3.93
C LEU A 169 -8.53 -3.92 -4.83
N PRO A 170 -9.60 -3.34 -4.25
CA PRO A 170 -10.60 -2.65 -5.04
C PRO A 170 -10.02 -1.33 -5.56
N SER A 171 -10.83 -0.59 -6.32
CA SER A 171 -10.46 0.74 -6.79
C SER A 171 -10.12 1.69 -5.63
N TRP A 172 -9.34 2.73 -5.93
CA TRP A 172 -9.01 3.77 -4.98
C TRP A 172 -10.24 4.34 -4.26
N GLY A 173 -11.34 4.59 -4.99
CA GLY A 173 -12.58 5.12 -4.42
C GLY A 173 -13.18 4.21 -3.34
N ALA A 174 -13.09 2.89 -3.52
CA ALA A 174 -13.52 1.93 -2.50
C ALA A 174 -12.57 1.94 -1.29
N ILE A 175 -11.25 1.96 -1.50
CA ILE A 175 -10.25 2.08 -0.42
C ILE A 175 -10.48 3.36 0.38
N ALA A 176 -10.72 4.49 -0.30
CA ALA A 176 -10.98 5.77 0.33
C ALA A 176 -12.27 5.75 1.17
N LYS A 177 -13.32 5.10 0.65
CA LYS A 177 -14.56 4.87 1.39
C LYS A 177 -14.34 3.98 2.61
N ILE A 178 -13.51 2.94 2.50
CA ILE A 178 -13.15 2.07 3.64
C ILE A 178 -12.43 2.88 4.72
N ALA A 179 -11.34 3.56 4.35
CA ALA A 179 -10.50 4.35 5.25
C ALA A 179 -11.31 5.40 6.03
N THR A 180 -12.26 6.05 5.36
CA THR A 180 -13.06 7.13 5.96
C THR A 180 -14.16 6.62 6.89
N ASN A 181 -14.77 5.45 6.59
CA ASN A 181 -15.96 4.99 7.30
C ASN A 181 -15.71 3.86 8.30
N TYR A 182 -14.68 3.06 8.10
CA TYR A 182 -14.40 1.86 8.91
C TYR A 182 -13.00 1.89 9.54
N GLY A 183 -12.07 2.66 8.96
CA GLY A 183 -10.71 2.82 9.45
C GLY A 183 -9.68 2.15 8.55
N PRO A 184 -8.43 2.02 9.03
CA PRO A 184 -7.33 1.54 8.23
C PRO A 184 -7.42 0.04 7.93
N LEU A 185 -6.99 -0.32 6.72
CA LEU A 185 -6.74 -1.70 6.30
C LEU A 185 -5.49 -2.27 6.99
N PRO A 186 -5.30 -3.60 6.97
CA PRO A 186 -4.08 -4.23 7.45
C PRO A 186 -2.81 -3.65 6.83
N ALA A 187 -1.75 -3.55 7.64
CA ALA A 187 -0.50 -2.95 7.23
C ALA A 187 0.14 -3.71 6.04
N GLY A 188 0.64 -2.97 5.05
CA GLY A 188 1.49 -3.54 4.02
C GLY A 188 0.77 -4.41 2.98
N ILE A 189 -0.55 -4.33 2.88
CA ILE A 189 -1.30 -4.93 1.77
C ILE A 189 -1.40 -4.00 0.56
N THR A 190 -1.30 -2.68 0.74
CA THR A 190 -1.41 -1.68 -0.34
C THR A 190 -0.07 -1.25 -0.92
N ARG A 191 -0.01 -1.07 -2.24
CA ARG A 191 1.18 -0.62 -2.98
C ARG A 191 0.84 0.53 -3.91
N PHE A 192 0.89 1.75 -3.37
CA PHE A 192 0.64 2.99 -4.13
C PHE A 192 1.85 3.51 -4.91
N GLY A 193 3.06 2.98 -4.66
CA GLY A 193 4.30 3.48 -5.26
C GLY A 193 4.20 3.67 -6.78
N SER A 194 3.75 2.64 -7.51
CA SER A 194 3.61 2.69 -8.97
C SER A 194 2.64 3.77 -9.48
N VAL A 195 1.72 4.24 -8.62
CA VAL A 195 0.70 5.24 -8.95
C VAL A 195 1.23 6.66 -8.80
N PHE A 196 1.92 6.97 -7.70
CA PHE A 196 2.43 8.32 -7.48
C PHE A 196 3.86 8.54 -8.00
N PHE A 197 4.70 7.49 -8.15
CA PHE A 197 6.00 7.63 -8.82
C PHE A 197 5.86 8.06 -10.29
N LYS A 198 4.69 7.88 -10.92
CA LYS A 198 4.41 8.38 -12.29
C LYS A 198 3.80 9.78 -12.31
N LYS A 199 3.38 10.31 -11.16
CA LYS A 199 2.60 11.56 -11.04
C LYS A 199 3.30 12.64 -10.21
N CYS A 200 4.33 12.29 -9.44
CA CYS A 200 5.13 13.22 -8.65
C CYS A 200 6.50 13.46 -9.33
N PRO A 201 6.74 14.62 -9.98
CA PRO A 201 7.99 14.94 -10.65
C PRO A 201 9.22 14.86 -9.74
N ARG A 202 9.05 15.14 -8.44
CA ARG A 202 10.13 15.03 -7.45
C ARG A 202 10.49 13.57 -7.16
N CYS A 203 9.50 12.69 -7.02
CA CYS A 203 9.75 11.26 -6.85
C CYS A 203 10.27 10.59 -8.13
N ILE A 204 9.92 11.11 -9.31
CA ILE A 204 10.55 10.75 -10.58
C ILE A 204 12.05 11.09 -10.52
N ALA A 205 12.38 12.34 -10.19
CA ALA A 205 13.77 12.80 -10.10
C ALA A 205 14.60 12.10 -9.00
N GLU A 206 13.98 11.75 -7.87
CA GLU A 206 14.64 11.00 -6.78
C GLU A 206 14.86 9.53 -7.17
N ARG A 207 13.90 8.89 -7.88
CA ARG A 207 14.07 7.53 -8.43
C ARG A 207 15.15 7.50 -9.52
N GLU A 208 15.18 8.48 -10.42
CA GLU A 208 16.21 8.60 -11.46
C GLU A 208 17.61 8.78 -10.85
N LYS A 209 17.74 9.58 -9.78
CA LYS A 209 19.01 9.72 -9.05
C LYS A 209 19.44 8.41 -8.38
N SER A 210 18.52 7.68 -7.75
CA SER A 210 18.80 6.37 -7.13
C SER A 210 19.28 5.32 -8.14
N ILE A 211 18.72 5.31 -9.35
CA ILE A 211 19.13 4.42 -10.45
C ILE A 211 20.52 4.80 -10.97
N MET A 212 20.88 6.09 -10.94
CA MET A 212 22.17 6.59 -11.42
C MET A 212 23.31 6.46 -10.39
N SER A 213 23.01 6.29 -9.10
CA SER A 213 24.01 6.26 -8.03
C SER A 213 24.44 4.87 -7.55
N ASP A 214 23.75 3.79 -7.96
CA ASP A 214 24.10 2.40 -7.60
C ASP A 214 24.12 1.50 -8.85
N PRO A 215 25.28 0.97 -9.30
CA PRO A 215 25.35 0.09 -10.47
C PRO A 215 25.00 -1.38 -10.17
N VAL A 216 24.41 -1.69 -9.01
CA VAL A 216 24.11 -3.08 -8.62
C VAL A 216 22.70 -3.16 -8.04
N LEU A 217 21.87 -4.02 -8.68
CA LEU A 217 20.42 -4.27 -8.46
C LEU A 217 19.56 -3.26 -9.27
N ASP A 218 18.94 -3.61 -10.39
CA ASP A 218 18.01 -4.71 -10.57
C ASP A 218 17.91 -5.03 -12.08
N ARG A 219 18.35 -6.22 -12.50
CA ARG A 219 18.32 -6.64 -13.91
C ARG A 219 16.93 -7.10 -14.37
N ASP A 220 15.96 -7.18 -13.47
CA ASP A 220 14.63 -7.70 -13.79
C ASP A 220 13.58 -6.60 -14.08
N GLU A 221 13.77 -5.35 -13.61
CA GLU A 221 12.90 -4.22 -13.98
C GLU A 221 13.22 -3.60 -15.37
N VAL A 222 14.41 -3.86 -15.94
CA VAL A 222 14.82 -3.26 -17.23
C VAL A 222 14.17 -3.98 -18.43
N LYS A 223 13.67 -5.21 -18.25
CA LYS A 223 13.07 -5.98 -19.36
C LYS A 223 11.64 -5.54 -19.72
N SER A 224 10.90 -4.92 -18.80
CA SER A 224 9.53 -4.46 -19.10
C SER A 224 9.45 -3.14 -19.86
N LEU A 225 10.57 -2.41 -20.00
CA LEU A 225 10.64 -1.13 -20.73
C LEU A 225 11.16 -1.29 -22.17
N ALA A 226 11.65 -2.47 -22.55
CA ALA A 226 12.17 -2.73 -23.90
C ALA A 226 11.08 -3.13 -24.93
N VAL A 227 9.79 -3.18 -24.55
CA VAL A 227 8.70 -3.71 -25.40
C VAL A 227 7.65 -2.64 -25.77
N ILE A 228 7.88 -1.36 -25.48
CA ILE A 228 6.96 -0.26 -25.90
C ILE A 228 7.67 0.74 -26.82
N LYS A 229 8.49 0.21 -27.73
CA LYS A 229 8.90 0.91 -28.95
C LYS A 229 8.88 -0.09 -30.09
N ASP A 230 7.69 -0.27 -30.64
CA ASP A 230 7.43 -0.39 -32.08
C ASP A 230 6.04 0.23 -32.34
#